data_AF-A0A9D0TII3-F1
#
_entry.id   AF-A0A9D0TII3-F1
#
_cell.length_a   1.000
_cell.length_b   1.000
_cell.length_c   1.000
_cell.angle_alpha   90.00
_cell.angle_beta   90.00
_cell.angle_gamma   90.00
#
_symmetry.space_group_name_H-M   'P 1'
#
loop_
_entity.id
_entity.type
_entity.pdbx_description
1 polymer ?
#
loop_
_entity_poly.entity_id
_entity_poly.type
_entity_poly.pdbx_seq_one_letter_code
_entity_poly.pdbx_strand_id
1 'polypeptide(L)'
;MTSDWREQGQERYLSGLVFFKKKYKKYREGWDHDHCEFCWAKFCEEGSNDCLHEGYATKDNYRWICENCFEEFKEKYNLKYGGNE
;
A
#
# COMPACT_ATOMS: atom_id res chain seq x y z
N MET A 1 15.58 -19.20 9.94
CA MET A 1 14.42 -18.35 9.63
C MET A 1 14.82 -17.49 8.45
N THR A 2 14.18 -17.64 7.30
CA THR A 2 14.37 -16.77 6.15
C THR A 2 13.54 -15.52 6.40
N SER A 3 14.19 -14.39 6.71
CA SER A 3 13.50 -13.10 6.75
C SER A 3 12.91 -12.83 5.37
N ASP A 4 11.65 -12.42 5.32
CA ASP A 4 11.03 -12.02 4.06
C ASP A 4 11.72 -10.75 3.55
N TRP A 5 12.16 -10.74 2.29
CA TRP A 5 12.91 -9.62 1.71
C TRP A 5 12.08 -8.32 1.64
N ARG A 6 10.74 -8.43 1.71
CA ARG A 6 9.82 -7.29 1.76
C ARG A 6 9.90 -6.53 3.08
N GLU A 7 10.45 -7.13 4.13
CA GLU A 7 10.50 -6.56 5.47
C GLU A 7 11.82 -5.81 5.69
N GLN A 8 11.75 -4.49 5.73
CA GLN A 8 12.90 -3.57 5.75
C GLN A 8 12.78 -2.47 6.82
N GLY A 9 11.93 -2.67 7.84
CA GLY A 9 11.75 -1.70 8.93
C GLY A 9 10.37 -1.04 9.00
N GLN A 10 9.40 -1.54 8.21
CA GLN A 10 8.04 -0.99 8.13
C GLN A 10 7.32 -0.99 9.47
N GLU A 11 7.72 -1.83 10.42
CA GLU A 11 7.10 -1.98 11.73
C GLU A 11 7.12 -0.68 12.53
N ARG A 12 8.10 0.18 12.24
CA ARG A 12 8.30 1.47 12.89
C ARG A 12 7.25 2.50 12.52
N TYR A 13 6.55 2.32 11.41
CA TYR A 13 5.68 3.36 10.86
C TYR A 13 4.35 2.87 10.26
N LEU A 14 4.20 1.58 9.93
CA LEU A 14 2.94 1.00 9.47
C LEU A 14 2.11 0.40 10.62
N SER A 15 2.75 0.10 11.74
CA SER A 15 2.11 -0.69 12.80
C SER A 15 0.89 0.02 13.39
N GLY A 16 -0.26 -0.66 13.37
CA GLY A 16 -1.51 -0.14 13.93
C GLY A 16 -2.24 0.89 13.07
N LEU A 17 -1.72 1.23 11.88
CA LEU A 17 -2.37 2.17 10.96
C LEU A 17 -3.64 1.58 10.34
N VAL A 18 -4.56 2.46 9.97
CA VAL A 18 -5.81 2.11 9.28
C VAL A 18 -5.66 2.36 7.79
N PHE A 19 -5.98 1.34 7.00
CA PHE A 19 -5.99 1.38 5.55
C PHE A 19 -7.39 1.12 5.01
N PHE A 20 -7.71 1.82 3.93
CA PHE A 20 -8.98 1.71 3.22
C PHE A 20 -8.71 1.16 1.84
N LYS A 21 -9.58 0.29 1.34
CA LYS A 21 -9.47 -0.18 -0.04
C LYS A 21 -9.96 0.93 -0.97
N LYS A 22 -9.08 1.42 -1.84
CA LYS A 22 -9.32 2.56 -2.73
C LYS A 22 -8.73 2.34 -4.11
N LYS A 23 -9.31 3.01 -5.11
CA LYS A 23 -8.65 3.21 -6.41
C LYS A 23 -7.50 4.20 -6.26
N TYR A 24 -6.38 3.92 -6.93
CA TYR A 24 -5.24 4.82 -6.96
C TYR A 24 -5.59 6.12 -7.66
N LYS A 25 -5.19 7.21 -7.02
CA LYS A 25 -5.20 8.54 -7.58
C LYS A 25 -3.91 9.22 -7.20
N LYS A 26 -3.28 9.89 -8.16
CA LYS A 26 -2.05 10.64 -7.91
C LYS A 26 -2.21 11.58 -6.73
N TYR A 27 -1.21 11.59 -5.86
CA TYR A 27 -1.22 12.41 -4.64
C TYR A 27 -1.32 13.92 -4.95
N ARG A 28 -0.68 14.36 -6.04
CA ARG A 28 -0.70 15.74 -6.53
C ARG A 28 -0.45 15.81 -8.04
N GLU A 29 -0.66 16.99 -8.62
CA GLU A 29 -0.30 17.25 -10.01
C GLU A 29 1.21 17.06 -10.24
N GLY A 30 1.58 16.39 -11.33
CA GLY A 30 2.96 16.01 -11.63
C GLY A 30 3.47 14.77 -10.87
N TRP A 31 2.66 14.15 -10.02
CA TRP A 31 2.98 12.85 -9.41
C TRP A 31 2.59 11.72 -10.37
N ASP A 32 3.56 10.85 -10.68
CA ASP A 32 3.41 9.76 -11.66
C ASP A 32 2.80 8.52 -11.00
N HIS A 33 3.42 8.03 -9.92
CA HIS A 33 3.04 6.78 -9.27
C HIS A 33 3.46 6.77 -7.80
N ASP A 34 2.83 5.88 -7.03
CA ASP A 34 3.28 5.45 -5.70
C ASP A 34 3.75 3.99 -5.75
N HIS A 35 4.29 3.51 -4.63
CA HIS A 35 4.76 2.14 -4.51
C HIS A 35 4.16 1.47 -3.28
N CYS A 36 3.98 0.15 -3.38
CA CYS A 36 3.69 -0.68 -2.22
C CYS A 36 4.85 -0.59 -1.22
N GLU A 37 4.52 -0.28 0.04
CA GLU A 37 5.48 -0.17 1.15
C GLU A 37 6.29 -1.45 1.44
N PHE A 38 5.85 -2.59 0.89
CA PHE A 38 6.48 -3.91 1.09
C PHE A 38 7.21 -4.40 -0.17
N CYS A 39 6.46 -4.61 -1.26
CA CYS A 39 6.99 -5.27 -2.46
C CYS A 39 7.40 -4.31 -3.57
N TRP A 40 7.25 -3.00 -3.38
CA TRP A 40 7.55 -1.97 -4.39
C TRP A 40 6.74 -2.09 -5.69
N ALA A 41 5.62 -2.83 -5.68
CA ALA A 41 4.68 -2.80 -6.80
C ALA A 41 4.20 -1.36 -7.04
N LYS A 42 4.22 -0.91 -8.29
CA LYS A 42 3.83 0.45 -8.66
C LYS A 42 2.33 0.62 -8.64
N PHE A 43 1.85 1.77 -8.21
CA PHE A 43 0.48 2.21 -8.33
C PHE A 43 0.40 3.41 -9.26
N CYS A 44 -0.46 3.35 -10.27
CA CYS A 44 -0.66 4.48 -11.18
C CYS A 44 -2.11 4.56 -11.68
N GLU A 45 -2.50 5.72 -12.20
CA GLU A 45 -3.88 5.94 -12.67
C GLU A 45 -4.21 4.96 -13.82
N GLU A 46 -5.48 4.58 -13.97
CA GLU A 46 -5.94 3.66 -15.02
C GLU A 46 -5.47 4.13 -16.40
N GLY A 47 -4.96 3.21 -17.23
CA GLY A 47 -4.50 3.49 -18.60
C GLY A 47 -2.99 3.35 -18.83
N SER A 48 -2.22 3.08 -17.79
CA SER A 48 -0.80 2.72 -17.90
C SER A 48 -0.61 1.22 -17.70
N ASN A 49 0.20 0.58 -18.55
CA ASN A 49 0.55 -0.83 -18.39
C ASN A 49 1.60 -0.99 -17.27
N ASP A 50 1.59 -2.15 -16.59
CA ASP A 50 2.53 -2.54 -15.53
C ASP A 50 2.42 -1.78 -14.19
N CYS A 51 1.21 -1.35 -13.81
CA CYS A 51 0.95 -0.85 -12.46
C CYS A 51 -0.40 -1.35 -11.90
N LEU A 52 -0.52 -1.31 -10.58
CA LEU A 52 -1.76 -1.54 -9.86
C LEU A 52 -2.61 -0.26 -9.87
N HIS A 53 -3.92 -0.42 -10.00
CA HIS A 53 -4.87 0.69 -10.01
C HIS A 53 -5.72 0.76 -8.75
N GLU A 54 -5.60 -0.24 -7.87
CA GLU A 54 -6.30 -0.30 -6.59
C GLU A 54 -5.43 -0.97 -5.53
N GLY A 55 -5.65 -0.58 -4.29
CA GLY A 55 -4.94 -1.12 -3.14
C GLY A 55 -5.47 -0.55 -1.83
N TYR A 56 -4.68 -0.72 -0.79
CA TYR A 56 -4.96 -0.27 0.56
C TYR A 56 -4.16 0.99 0.84
N ALA A 57 -4.86 2.10 1.06
CA ALA A 57 -4.25 3.39 1.32
C ALA A 57 -4.63 3.96 2.68
N THR A 58 -3.72 4.70 3.31
CA THR A 58 -4.07 5.53 4.47
C THR A 58 -5.06 6.62 4.06
N LYS A 59 -5.77 7.21 5.03
CA LYS A 59 -6.82 8.20 4.76
C LYS A 59 -6.32 9.39 3.92
N ASP A 60 -5.07 9.79 4.12
CA ASP A 60 -4.38 10.87 3.41
C ASP A 60 -3.80 10.46 2.05
N ASN A 61 -3.98 9.19 1.64
CA ASN A 61 -3.40 8.59 0.42
C ASN A 61 -1.86 8.67 0.35
N TYR A 62 -1.19 8.85 1.50
CA TYR A 62 0.27 8.96 1.56
C TYR A 62 0.97 7.61 1.49
N ARG A 63 0.36 6.55 2.03
CA ARG A 63 0.93 5.20 2.07
C ARG A 63 0.05 4.23 1.33
N TRP A 64 0.67 3.37 0.53
CA TRP A 64 -0.02 2.38 -0.29
C TRP A 64 0.52 0.98 -0.04
N ILE A 65 -0.39 0.01 0.01
CA ILE A 65 -0.11 -1.41 0.16
C ILE A 65 -0.94 -2.18 -0.86
N CYS A 66 -0.32 -3.07 -1.64
CA CYS A 66 -1.07 -3.91 -2.58
C CYS A 66 -1.89 -4.97 -1.83
N GLU A 67 -2.95 -5.47 -2.47
CA GLU A 67 -3.87 -6.43 -1.85
C GLU A 67 -3.14 -7.65 -1.26
N ASN A 68 -2.20 -8.23 -2.00
CA ASN A 68 -1.41 -9.37 -1.53
C ASN A 68 -0.60 -9.02 -0.25
N CYS A 69 0.12 -7.91 -0.26
CA CYS A 69 0.92 -7.53 0.92
C CYS A 69 0.05 -7.13 2.11
N PHE A 70 -1.12 -6.53 1.88
CA PHE A 70 -2.03 -6.21 2.98
C PHE A 70 -2.53 -7.48 3.65
N GLU A 71 -2.99 -8.46 2.87
CA GLU A 71 -3.49 -9.73 3.40
C GLU A 71 -2.41 -10.54 4.12
N GLU A 72 -1.17 -10.55 3.61
CA GLU A 72 -0.04 -11.26 4.22
C GLU A 72 0.50 -10.59 5.49
N PHE A 73 0.52 -9.25 5.54
CA PHE A 73 1.19 -8.50 6.61
C PHE A 73 0.23 -7.86 7.61
N LYS A 74 -1.10 -7.86 7.37
CA LYS A 74 -2.07 -7.23 8.28
C LYS A 74 -1.99 -7.72 9.71
N GLU A 75 -1.83 -9.02 9.93
CA GLU A 75 -1.75 -9.56 11.29
C GLU A 75 -0.41 -9.23 11.93
N LYS A 76 0.68 -9.42 11.19
CA LYS A 76 2.06 -9.19 11.68
C LYS A 76 2.30 -7.73 12.07
N TYR A 77 1.77 -6.79 11.29
CA TYR A 77 1.93 -5.35 11.51
C TYR A 77 0.69 -4.71 12.14
N ASN A 78 -0.31 -5.49 12.56
CA ASN A 78 -1.57 -4.98 13.09
C ASN A 78 -2.20 -3.89 12.19
N LEU A 79 -2.14 -4.09 10.86
CA LEU A 79 -2.75 -3.19 9.89
C LEU A 79 -4.26 -3.35 9.99
N LYS A 80 -4.96 -2.23 10.15
CA LYS A 80 -6.41 -2.23 10.34
C LYS A 80 -7.11 -1.96 9.03
N TYR A 81 -8.18 -2.69 8.77
CA TYR A 81 -9.05 -2.42 7.63
C TYR A 81 -10.15 -1.42 8.02
N GLY A 82 -10.18 -0.28 7.34
CA GLY A 82 -11.12 0.81 7.56
C GLY A 82 -12.40 0.74 6.71
N GLY A 83 -12.48 -0.20 5.76
CA GLY A 83 -13.57 -0.30 4.79
C GLY A 83 -13.16 0.11 3.36
N ASN A 84 -14.14 0.15 2.48
CA ASN A 84 -13.99 0.67 1.11
C ASN A 84 -14.28 2.17 1.10
N GLU A 85 -13.47 2.95 0.35
CA GLU A 85 -13.67 4.38 0.12
C GLU A 85 -13.52 4.71 -1.38
#